data_AF-A0AA88LWX4-F1
#
_entry.id   AF-A0AA88LWX4-F1
#
_cell.length_a   1.000
_cell.length_b   1.000
_cell.length_c   1.000
_cell.angle_alpha   90.00
_cell.angle_beta   90.00
_cell.angle_gamma   90.00
#
_symmetry.space_group_name_H-M   'P 1'
#
loop_
_entity.id
_entity.type
_entity.pdbx_description
1 polymer ?
#
loop_
_entity_poly.entity_id
_entity_poly.type
_entity_poly.pdbx_seq_one_letter_code
_entity_poly.pdbx_strand_id
1 'polypeptide(L)'
;MAPTITASIINSNNLIPLTNKLRKPIVEKMRRERINSSIEKLKSLLGGEFLKQQPDSRQEKADILEMTLCFLRQQQQPHKRLS
;
A
#
# COMPACT_ATOMS: atom_id res chain seq x y z
N MET A 1 14.73 50.05 31.20
CA MET A 1 13.64 49.40 30.43
C MET A 1 14.29 48.72 29.23
N ALA A 2 14.40 47.39 29.24
CA ALA A 2 15.09 46.65 28.17
C ALA A 2 14.07 46.24 27.11
N PRO A 3 14.28 46.56 25.81
CA PRO A 3 13.41 46.04 24.78
C PRO A 3 13.87 44.64 24.36
N THR A 4 12.89 43.75 24.35
CA THR A 4 12.82 42.46 23.67
C THR A 4 13.31 42.56 22.23
N ILE A 5 14.36 41.82 21.86
CA ILE A 5 14.71 41.57 20.46
C ILE A 5 14.86 40.06 20.25
N THR A 6 13.76 39.52 19.73
CA THR A 6 13.72 38.64 18.56
C THR A 6 14.27 37.22 18.72
N ALA A 7 13.29 36.32 18.83
CA ALA A 7 13.33 34.90 18.52
C ALA A 7 13.83 34.61 17.09
N SER A 8 15.13 34.77 16.80
CA SER A 8 15.73 34.35 15.52
C SER A 8 16.64 33.13 15.62
N ILE A 9 16.93 32.61 16.81
CA ILE A 9 17.74 31.39 16.97
C ILE A 9 16.83 30.17 17.15
N ILE A 10 15.90 29.95 16.22
CA ILE A 10 15.31 28.62 16.05
C ILE A 10 16.31 27.82 15.22
N ASN A 11 17.28 27.28 15.95
CA ASN A 11 18.24 26.25 15.59
C ASN A 11 17.86 25.46 14.32
N SER A 12 18.42 25.86 13.16
CA SER A 12 18.25 25.19 11.86
C SER A 12 18.61 23.70 11.91
N ASN A 13 19.39 23.27 12.90
CA ASN A 13 19.81 21.89 13.11
C ASN A 13 18.72 21.00 13.72
N ASN A 14 17.70 21.58 14.38
CA ASN A 14 16.58 20.83 14.98
C ASN A 14 15.36 20.70 14.05
N LEU A 15 15.28 21.49 12.99
CA LEU A 15 14.22 21.39 11.98
C LEU A 15 14.41 20.17 11.06
N ILE A 16 15.65 19.75 10.79
CA ILE A 16 15.93 18.60 9.93
C ILE A 16 15.45 17.28 10.58
N PRO A 17 15.73 16.96 11.85
CA PRO A 17 15.19 15.79 12.51
C PRO A 17 13.66 15.82 12.65
N LEU A 18 13.06 16.98 12.94
CA LEU A 18 11.62 17.13 13.10
C LEU A 18 10.88 16.97 11.76
N THR A 19 11.39 17.58 10.68
CA THR A 19 10.85 17.39 9.32
C THR A 19 11.08 15.98 8.79
N ASN A 20 12.13 15.26 9.21
CA ASN A 20 12.34 13.86 8.83
C ASN A 20 11.40 12.94 9.64
N LYS A 21 11.15 13.24 10.92
CA LYS A 21 10.13 12.57 11.76
C LYS A 21 8.69 12.83 11.29
N LEU A 22 8.42 13.94 10.60
CA LEU A 22 7.11 14.27 9.99
C LEU A 22 6.97 13.79 8.54
N ARG A 23 8.06 13.76 7.75
CA ARG A 23 8.04 13.24 6.36
C ARG A 23 7.94 11.72 6.31
N LYS A 24 8.65 11.01 7.18
CA LYS A 24 8.59 9.54 7.28
C LYS A 24 7.16 8.99 7.46
N PRO A 25 6.31 9.53 8.36
CA PRO A 25 4.92 9.05 8.50
C PRO A 25 4.04 9.38 7.30
N ILE A 26 4.32 10.47 6.57
CA ILE A 26 3.58 10.82 5.34
C ILE A 26 3.93 9.85 4.21
N VAL A 27 5.23 9.60 3.97
CA VAL A 27 5.68 8.65 2.93
C VAL A 27 5.18 7.24 3.23
N GLU A 28 5.21 6.81 4.48
CA GLU A 28 4.68 5.49 4.87
C GLU A 28 3.15 5.43 4.78
N LYS A 29 2.43 6.55 5.04
CA LYS A 29 1.00 6.63 4.77
C LYS A 29 0.71 6.45 3.27
N MET A 30 1.40 7.17 2.40
CA MET A 30 1.26 7.03 0.94
C MET A 30 1.61 5.61 0.46
N ARG A 31 2.67 4.99 1.02
CA ARG A 31 3.04 3.60 0.70
C ARG A 31 1.91 2.63 1.08
N ARG A 32 1.35 2.78 2.29
CA ARG A 32 0.23 1.95 2.76
C ARG A 32 -1.03 2.15 1.92
N GLU A 33 -1.36 3.39 1.57
CA GLU A 33 -2.49 3.70 0.68
C GLU A 33 -2.29 3.08 -0.70
N ARG A 34 -1.09 3.19 -1.28
CA ARG A 34 -0.77 2.56 -2.57
C ARG A 34 -0.94 1.04 -2.50
N ILE A 35 -0.42 0.39 -1.46
CA ILE A 35 -0.56 -1.07 -1.26
C ILE A 35 -2.03 -1.47 -1.14
N ASN A 36 -2.80 -0.76 -0.31
CA ASN A 36 -4.23 -1.05 -0.13
C ASN A 36 -4.99 -0.85 -1.44
N SER A 37 -4.74 0.24 -2.18
CA SER A 37 -5.35 0.49 -3.48
C SER A 37 -5.01 -0.61 -4.49
N SER A 38 -3.77 -1.08 -4.52
CA SER A 38 -3.37 -2.19 -5.38
C SER A 38 -4.10 -3.49 -5.03
N ILE A 39 -4.28 -3.80 -3.74
CA ILE A 39 -5.02 -5.02 -3.31
C ILE A 39 -6.49 -4.93 -3.71
N GLU A 40 -7.15 -3.78 -3.50
CA GLU A 40 -8.54 -3.60 -3.94
C GLU A 40 -8.68 -3.69 -5.47
N LYS A 41 -7.70 -3.19 -6.24
CA LYS A 41 -7.69 -3.37 -7.70
C LYS A 41 -7.58 -4.85 -8.09
N LEU A 42 -6.71 -5.61 -7.42
CA LEU A 42 -6.59 -7.06 -7.65
C LEU A 42 -7.92 -7.78 -7.38
N LYS A 43 -8.59 -7.42 -6.27
CA LYS A 43 -9.92 -7.93 -5.93
C LYS A 43 -10.94 -7.66 -7.03
N SER A 44 -11.00 -6.43 -7.55
CA SER A 44 -11.91 -6.07 -8.64
C SER A 44 -11.61 -6.81 -9.94
N LEU A 45 -10.33 -7.01 -10.29
CA LEU A 45 -9.93 -7.75 -11.49
C LEU A 45 -10.29 -9.24 -11.40
N LEU A 46 -10.21 -9.81 -10.21
CA LEU A 46 -10.52 -11.22 -9.93
C LEU A 46 -11.97 -11.44 -9.49
N GLY A 47 -12.80 -10.39 -9.46
CA GLY A 47 -14.13 -10.42 -8.88
C GLY A 47 -15.02 -11.54 -9.45
N GLY A 48 -14.88 -11.85 -10.74
CA GLY A 48 -15.59 -12.95 -11.38
C GLY A 48 -15.18 -14.34 -10.87
N GLU A 49 -13.88 -14.57 -10.65
CA GLU A 49 -13.36 -15.81 -10.06
C GLU A 49 -13.74 -15.94 -8.59
N PHE A 50 -13.73 -14.83 -7.85
CA PHE A 50 -14.17 -14.81 -6.46
C PHE A 50 -15.65 -15.15 -6.30
N LEU A 51 -16.53 -14.60 -7.14
CA LEU A 51 -17.97 -14.84 -7.08
C LEU A 51 -18.31 -16.31 -7.39
N LYS A 52 -17.54 -16.95 -8.29
CA LYS A 52 -17.69 -18.37 -8.62
C LYS A 52 -17.28 -19.30 -7.48
N GLN A 53 -16.27 -18.92 -6.69
CA GLN A 53 -15.77 -19.76 -5.61
C GLN A 53 -16.48 -19.51 -4.29
N GLN A 54 -16.72 -18.26 -3.90
CA GLN A 54 -17.45 -17.89 -2.68
C GLN A 54 -18.24 -16.58 -2.88
N PRO A 55 -19.52 -16.66 -3.29
CA PRO A 55 -20.34 -15.48 -3.55
C PRO A 55 -20.68 -14.65 -2.30
N ASP A 56 -20.74 -15.27 -1.11
CA ASP A 56 -21.17 -14.62 0.14
C ASP A 56 -20.03 -14.37 1.16
N SER A 57 -18.77 -14.62 0.79
CA SER A 57 -17.65 -14.48 1.73
C SER A 57 -16.97 -13.12 1.67
N ARG A 58 -16.70 -12.56 2.86
CA ARG A 58 -15.87 -11.37 3.01
C ARG A 58 -14.42 -11.72 2.67
N GLN A 59 -14.02 -11.43 1.44
CA GLN A 59 -12.65 -11.65 0.97
C GLN A 59 -11.66 -10.84 1.80
N GLU A 60 -10.81 -11.54 2.55
CA GLU A 60 -9.73 -10.94 3.31
C GLU A 60 -8.53 -10.65 2.41
N LYS A 61 -7.60 -9.79 2.87
CA LYS A 61 -6.42 -9.44 2.06
C LYS A 61 -5.56 -10.65 1.71
N ALA A 62 -5.50 -11.64 2.60
CA ALA A 62 -4.76 -12.89 2.35
C ALA A 62 -5.40 -13.67 1.19
N ASP A 63 -6.72 -13.85 1.21
CA ASP A 63 -7.48 -14.54 0.16
C ASP A 63 -7.30 -13.84 -1.20
N ILE A 64 -7.33 -12.50 -1.20
CA ILE A 64 -7.11 -11.69 -2.42
C ILE A 64 -5.74 -12.00 -3.04
N LEU A 65 -4.70 -12.06 -2.21
CA LEU A 65 -3.34 -12.35 -2.66
C LEU A 65 -3.18 -13.80 -3.13
N GLU A 66 -3.73 -14.77 -2.39
CA GLU A 66 -3.66 -16.18 -2.75
C GLU A 66 -4.40 -16.48 -4.06
N MET A 67 -5.60 -15.92 -4.24
CA MET A 67 -6.34 -16.05 -5.48
C MET A 67 -5.58 -15.45 -6.66
N THR A 68 -4.97 -14.27 -6.45
CA THR A 68 -4.14 -13.62 -7.49
C THR A 68 -2.99 -14.54 -7.90
N LEU A 69 -2.31 -15.17 -6.94
CA LEU A 69 -1.23 -16.12 -7.23
C LEU A 69 -1.73 -17.34 -8.02
N CYS A 70 -2.87 -17.92 -7.61
CA CYS A 70 -3.48 -19.05 -8.30
C CYS A 70 -3.87 -18.69 -9.75
N PHE A 71 -4.49 -17.53 -9.93
CA PHE A 71 -4.87 -17.00 -11.24
C PHE A 71 -3.64 -16.79 -12.13
N LEU A 72 -2.60 -16.12 -11.62
CA LEU A 72 -1.37 -15.89 -12.38
C LEU A 72 -0.65 -17.19 -12.75
N ARG A 73 -0.62 -18.18 -11.84
CA ARG A 73 -0.06 -19.51 -12.14
C ARG A 73 -0.84 -20.21 -13.26
N GLN A 74 -2.16 -20.13 -13.26
CA GLN A 74 -2.98 -20.70 -14.34
C GLN A 74 -2.72 -19.97 -15.67
N GLN A 75 -2.60 -18.64 -15.66
CA GLN A 75 -2.29 -17.85 -16.86
C GLN A 75 -0.87 -18.07 -17.39
N GLN A 76 0.09 -18.41 -16.54
CA GLN A 76 1.48 -18.76 -16.91
C GLN A 76 1.63 -20.22 -17.37
N GLN A 77 0.56 -21.00 -17.42
CA GLN A 77 0.57 -22.38 -17.91
C GLN A 77 0.10 -22.58 -19.37
N PRO A 78 0.41 -21.73 -20.37
CA PRO A 78 0.39 -22.17 -21.75
C PRO A 78 1.74 -22.87 -22.04
N HIS A 79 1.69 -24.10 -22.57
CA HIS A 79 2.81 -24.85 -23.16
C HIS A 79 3.44 -26.01 -22.35
N LYS A 80 2.65 -26.81 -21.61
CA LYS A 80 3.06 -28.19 -21.24
C LYS A 80 1.99 -29.28 -21.46
N ARG A 81 0.90 -28.98 -22.18
CA ARG A 81 -0.15 -29.97 -22.50
C ARG A 81 -0.21 -30.39 -23.98
N LEU A 82 0.80 -30.04 -24.78
CA LEU A 82 0.92 -30.42 -26.19
C LEU A 82 2.37 -30.80 -26.53
N SER A 83 2.87 -31.87 -25.90
CA SER A 83 4.09 -32.58 -26.29
C SER A 83 3.88 -34.06 -26.09
#